data_AF-R6JQL1-F1
#
_entry.id   AF-R6JQL1-F1
#
_cell.length_a   1.000
_cell.length_b   1.000
_cell.length_c   1.000
_cell.angle_alpha   90.00
_cell.angle_beta   90.00
_cell.angle_gamma   90.00
#
_symmetry.space_group_name_H-M   'P 1'
#
loop_
_entity.id
_entity.type
_entity.pdbx_description
1 polymer ?
#
loop_
_entity_poly.entity_id
_entity_poly.type
_entity_poly.pdbx_seq_one_letter_code
_entity_poly.pdbx_strand_id
1 'polypeptide(L)'
;MGNDKGSSPVHQGVHAGLHQGNRLGMGGSDFLFLTVGCHNQSELDLLPPVIHRLAGRFPALHPSVKLIPFKSMANLLEEERIHVMFGFQQDDQKKPIGIFHELARTPLVCVCSTGHPYAGRTCLNVDELKGPMVLGEPHRLPPSVLQSQIRVSSSCHPSELFFVDTYESILALVRAGLGYSLLPFYRLLHSACTTKG
;
A
#
# COMPACT_ATOMS: atom_id res chain seq x y z
N MET A 1 -17.23 30.91 1.21
CA MET A 1 -17.06 29.66 0.43
C MET A 1 -15.62 29.19 0.60
N GLY A 2 -15.38 28.26 1.52
CA GLY A 2 -14.07 27.63 1.65
C GLY A 2 -13.90 26.62 0.53
N ASN A 3 -12.85 26.76 -0.27
CA ASN A 3 -12.45 25.72 -1.22
C ASN A 3 -11.98 24.51 -0.40
N ASP A 4 -12.87 23.53 -0.25
CA ASP A 4 -12.53 22.20 0.24
C ASP A 4 -11.66 21.53 -0.83
N LYS A 5 -10.36 21.85 -0.82
CA LYS A 5 -9.36 21.07 -1.55
C LYS A 5 -9.17 19.79 -0.76
N GLY A 6 -10.08 18.84 -0.94
CA GLY A 6 -9.92 17.47 -0.48
C GLY A 6 -8.53 16.96 -0.86
N SER A 7 -7.91 16.18 0.03
CA SER A 7 -6.57 15.64 -0.21
C SER A 7 -6.52 14.95 -1.58
N SER A 8 -5.47 15.25 -2.37
CA SER A 8 -5.30 14.65 -3.69
C SER A 8 -5.37 13.12 -3.58
N PRO A 9 -6.12 12.43 -4.46
CA PRO A 9 -6.25 10.99 -4.39
C PRO A 9 -4.88 10.32 -4.51
N VAL A 10 -4.70 9.22 -3.79
CA VAL A 10 -3.50 8.39 -3.87
C VAL A 10 -3.68 7.40 -5.03
N HIS A 11 -2.86 7.55 -6.06
CA HIS A 11 -2.86 6.70 -7.25
C HIS A 11 -2.18 5.37 -6.94
N GLN A 12 -2.98 4.35 -6.62
CA GLN A 12 -2.51 3.02 -6.29
C GLN A 12 -2.54 2.13 -7.54
N GLY A 13 -1.48 1.36 -7.75
CA GLY A 13 -1.39 0.46 -8.88
C GLY A 13 -0.40 -0.66 -8.67
N VAL A 14 0.03 -1.23 -9.79
CA VAL A 14 1.10 -2.22 -9.85
C VAL A 14 2.12 -1.82 -10.91
N HIS A 15 3.38 -2.15 -10.67
CA HIS A 15 4.43 -2.11 -11.67
C HIS A 15 4.67 -3.53 -12.19
N ALA A 16 4.57 -3.71 -13.49
CA ALA A 16 4.96 -4.92 -14.19
C ALA A 16 6.35 -4.75 -14.82
N GLY A 17 7.18 -5.80 -14.80
CA GLY A 17 8.49 -5.78 -15.44
C GLY A 17 8.43 -5.46 -16.95
N LEU A 18 9.42 -4.74 -17.47
CA LEU A 18 9.43 -4.22 -18.84
C LEU A 18 9.54 -5.31 -19.94
N HIS A 19 10.04 -6.49 -19.61
CA HIS A 19 10.31 -7.57 -20.57
C HIS A 19 9.31 -8.73 -20.54
N GLN A 20 8.13 -8.52 -19.96
CA GLN A 20 7.12 -9.59 -19.78
C GLN A 20 6.50 -10.16 -21.06
N GLY A 21 6.74 -9.53 -22.23
CA GLY A 21 6.14 -9.93 -23.51
C GLY A 21 6.43 -11.36 -23.97
N ASN A 22 7.37 -12.09 -23.34
CA ASN A 22 7.72 -13.46 -23.76
C ASN A 22 8.10 -14.43 -22.61
N ARG A 23 7.93 -14.07 -21.33
CA ARG A 23 8.54 -14.84 -20.21
C ARG A 23 7.65 -15.01 -18.97
N LEU A 24 6.36 -15.20 -19.18
CA LEU A 24 5.63 -16.14 -18.35
C LEU A 24 6.27 -17.52 -18.60
N GLY A 25 7.30 -17.87 -17.82
CA GLY A 25 8.31 -18.85 -18.20
C GLY A 25 7.76 -20.21 -18.63
N MET A 26 7.74 -20.49 -19.94
CA MET A 26 7.60 -21.84 -20.48
C MET A 26 8.93 -22.59 -20.30
N GLY A 27 9.22 -23.01 -19.07
CA GLY A 27 10.36 -23.85 -18.75
C GLY A 27 9.97 -25.32 -18.77
N GLY A 28 10.12 -26.01 -19.92
CA GLY A 28 10.20 -27.47 -20.08
C GLY A 28 9.09 -28.36 -19.48
N SER A 29 8.09 -27.77 -18.83
CA SER A 29 6.99 -28.39 -18.08
C SER A 29 5.85 -27.38 -18.05
N ASP A 30 4.62 -27.83 -18.29
CA ASP A 30 3.42 -27.04 -18.63
C ASP A 30 2.89 -26.11 -17.51
N PHE A 31 3.75 -25.26 -16.93
CA PHE A 31 3.40 -24.38 -15.82
C PHE A 31 3.64 -22.90 -16.16
N LEU A 32 2.72 -22.07 -15.69
CA LEU A 32 2.68 -20.63 -15.84
C LEU A 32 3.04 -19.98 -14.50
N PHE A 33 4.26 -19.45 -14.35
CA PHE A 33 4.66 -18.81 -13.09
C PHE A 33 4.24 -17.35 -13.02
N LEU A 34 3.70 -16.95 -11.86
CA LEU A 34 3.41 -15.55 -11.53
C LEU A 34 3.94 -15.27 -10.13
N THR A 35 4.80 -14.27 -9.99
CA THR A 35 5.42 -13.90 -8.71
C THR A 35 5.05 -12.47 -8.40
N VAL A 36 4.29 -12.27 -7.32
CA VAL A 36 3.79 -10.97 -6.88
C VAL A 36 4.53 -10.52 -5.64
N GLY A 37 5.08 -9.31 -5.68
CA GLY A 37 5.70 -8.63 -4.55
C GLY A 37 4.73 -7.69 -3.83
N CYS A 38 4.69 -7.79 -2.51
CA CYS A 38 3.93 -6.92 -1.61
C CYS A 38 4.86 -6.25 -0.58
N HIS A 39 4.58 -5.01 -0.24
CA HIS A 39 5.33 -4.22 0.73
C HIS A 39 4.85 -4.40 2.17
N ASN A 40 3.57 -4.71 2.34
CA ASN A 40 2.89 -4.78 3.63
C ASN A 40 1.68 -5.72 3.57
N GLN A 41 1.13 -6.00 4.76
CA GLN A 41 -0.04 -6.87 4.90
C GLN A 41 -1.27 -6.38 4.12
N SER A 42 -1.51 -5.07 4.04
CA SER A 42 -2.71 -4.55 3.37
C SER A 42 -2.70 -4.77 1.86
N GLU A 43 -1.52 -4.78 1.22
CA GLU A 43 -1.38 -5.18 -0.18
C GLU A 43 -1.58 -6.69 -0.36
N LEU A 44 -1.04 -7.49 0.57
CA LEU A 44 -1.21 -8.94 0.58
C LEU A 44 -2.69 -9.32 0.66
N ASP A 45 -3.47 -8.61 1.50
CA ASP A 45 -4.90 -8.85 1.69
C ASP A 45 -5.75 -8.55 0.44
N LEU A 46 -5.22 -7.84 -0.56
CA LEU A 46 -5.90 -7.59 -1.84
C LEU A 46 -5.83 -8.79 -2.80
N LEU A 47 -4.84 -9.66 -2.62
CA LEU A 47 -4.52 -10.71 -3.59
C LEU A 47 -5.45 -11.93 -3.61
N PRO A 48 -6.03 -12.43 -2.49
CA PRO A 48 -6.81 -13.66 -2.51
C PRO A 48 -7.90 -13.74 -3.60
N PRO A 49 -8.80 -12.74 -3.75
CA PRO A 49 -9.83 -12.80 -4.80
C PRO A 49 -9.25 -12.70 -6.22
N VAL A 50 -8.10 -12.02 -6.38
CA VAL A 50 -7.42 -11.87 -7.67
C VAL A 50 -6.76 -13.20 -8.07
N ILE A 51 -6.01 -13.81 -7.15
CA ILE A 51 -5.34 -15.09 -7.36
C ILE A 51 -6.37 -16.18 -7.65
N HIS A 52 -7.48 -16.23 -6.91
CA HIS A 52 -8.55 -17.19 -7.15
C HIS A 52 -9.10 -17.09 -8.58
N ARG A 53 -9.39 -15.87 -9.05
CA ARG A 53 -9.87 -15.63 -10.40
C ARG A 53 -8.83 -16.00 -11.48
N LEU A 54 -7.55 -15.72 -11.23
CA LEU A 54 -6.47 -16.06 -12.15
C LEU A 54 -6.27 -17.58 -12.24
N ALA A 55 -6.27 -18.29 -11.11
CA ALA A 55 -6.14 -19.74 -11.07
C ALA A 55 -7.32 -20.45 -11.79
N GLY A 56 -8.54 -19.92 -11.68
CA GLY A 56 -9.69 -20.43 -12.42
C GLY A 56 -9.63 -20.19 -13.94
N ARG A 57 -8.93 -19.14 -14.38
CA ARG A 57 -8.75 -18.81 -15.81
C ARG A 57 -7.55 -19.49 -16.44
N PHE A 58 -6.52 -19.76 -15.66
CA PHE A 58 -5.26 -20.35 -16.11
C PHE A 58 -4.91 -21.54 -15.21
N PRO A 59 -5.37 -22.77 -15.53
CA PRO A 59 -5.17 -23.94 -14.67
C PRO A 59 -3.70 -24.31 -14.45
N ALA A 60 -2.82 -23.95 -15.38
CA ALA A 60 -1.37 -24.11 -15.28
C ALA A 60 -0.69 -23.05 -14.39
N LEU A 61 -1.44 -22.09 -13.82
CA LEU A 61 -0.87 -21.00 -13.03
C LEU A 61 -0.31 -21.48 -11.70
N HIS A 62 0.96 -21.15 -11.46
CA HIS A 62 1.66 -21.29 -10.19
C HIS A 62 1.97 -19.90 -9.62
N PRO A 63 1.05 -19.33 -8.82
CA PRO A 63 1.27 -18.04 -8.18
C PRO A 63 2.19 -18.19 -6.96
N SER A 64 3.15 -17.28 -6.82
CA SER A 64 3.99 -17.07 -5.65
C SER A 64 3.81 -15.64 -5.17
N VAL A 65 3.64 -15.44 -3.87
CA VAL A 65 3.50 -14.11 -3.26
C VAL A 65 4.60 -13.90 -2.24
N LYS A 66 5.23 -12.72 -2.25
CA LYS A 66 6.36 -12.41 -1.38
C LYS A 66 6.14 -11.06 -0.70
N LEU A 67 6.22 -11.03 0.64
CA LEU A 67 6.42 -9.78 1.38
C LEU A 67 7.91 -9.41 1.28
N ILE A 68 8.21 -8.29 0.65
CA ILE A 68 9.58 -7.88 0.31
C ILE A 68 9.82 -6.46 0.86
N PRO A 69 10.96 -6.21 1.52
CA PRO A 69 11.34 -4.87 1.94
C PRO A 69 11.41 -3.89 0.75
N PHE A 70 10.89 -2.67 0.94
CA PHE A 70 10.77 -1.64 -0.11
C PHE A 70 12.04 -1.44 -0.96
N LYS A 71 13.21 -1.35 -0.31
CA LYS A 71 14.49 -1.09 -0.99
C LYS A 71 14.90 -2.18 -1.99
N SER A 72 14.41 -3.41 -1.83
CA SER A 72 14.79 -4.55 -2.68
C SER A 72 13.79 -4.83 -3.80
N MET A 73 12.57 -4.29 -3.70
CA MET A 73 11.47 -4.64 -4.61
C MET A 73 11.76 -4.23 -6.07
N ALA A 74 12.23 -2.99 -6.26
CA ALA A 74 12.55 -2.47 -7.59
C ALA A 74 13.65 -3.31 -8.28
N ASN A 75 14.70 -3.68 -7.55
CA ASN A 75 15.77 -4.53 -8.07
C ASN A 75 15.25 -5.92 -8.44
N LEU A 76 14.40 -6.52 -7.61
CA LEU A 76 13.82 -7.83 -7.92
C LEU A 76 12.89 -7.79 -9.15
N LEU A 77 12.25 -6.65 -9.42
CA LEU A 77 11.44 -6.45 -10.62
C LEU A 77 12.32 -6.29 -11.86
N GLU A 78 13.40 -5.51 -11.75
CA GLU A 78 14.39 -5.31 -12.82
C GLU A 78 15.14 -6.60 -13.17
N GLU A 79 15.48 -7.42 -12.16
CA GLU A 79 16.11 -8.74 -12.31
C GLU A 79 15.13 -9.86 -12.70
N GLU A 80 13.86 -9.55 -12.98
CA GLU A 80 12.79 -10.51 -13.31
C GLU A 80 12.55 -11.62 -12.24
N ARG A 81 13.00 -11.40 -11.00
CA ARG A 81 12.79 -12.33 -9.87
C ARG A 81 11.40 -12.22 -9.26
N ILE A 82 10.73 -11.09 -9.51
CA ILE A 82 9.29 -10.91 -9.36
C ILE A 82 8.73 -10.39 -10.68
N HIS A 83 7.47 -10.70 -10.95
CA HIS A 83 6.80 -10.26 -12.17
C HIS A 83 6.06 -8.94 -11.92
N VAL A 84 5.34 -8.85 -10.79
CA VAL A 84 4.52 -7.68 -10.50
C VAL A 84 4.80 -7.25 -9.07
N MET A 85 4.89 -5.95 -8.82
CA MET A 85 4.89 -5.38 -7.46
C MET A 85 3.79 -4.33 -7.33
N PHE A 86 3.15 -4.25 -6.16
CA PHE A 86 2.31 -3.10 -5.85
C PHE A 86 3.12 -1.82 -5.81
N GLY A 87 2.48 -0.68 -6.04
CA GLY A 87 3.15 0.61 -5.94
C GLY A 87 2.18 1.75 -6.11
N PHE A 88 2.74 2.95 -6.09
CA PHE A 88 2.01 4.18 -6.30
C PHE A 88 2.59 4.91 -7.49
N GLN A 89 1.76 5.66 -8.21
CA GLN A 89 2.26 6.50 -9.28
C GLN A 89 3.26 7.51 -8.72
N GLN A 90 4.42 7.60 -9.36
CA GLN A 90 5.47 8.56 -9.04
C GLN A 90 5.80 9.34 -10.31
N ASP A 91 5.39 10.61 -10.36
CA ASP A 91 5.52 11.44 -11.57
C ASP A 91 6.97 11.85 -11.88
N ASP A 92 7.87 11.83 -10.88
CA ASP A 92 9.25 12.33 -10.99
C ASP A 92 10.32 11.24 -11.18
N GLN A 93 9.94 10.02 -11.58
CA GLN A 93 10.92 8.94 -11.73
C GLN A 93 11.77 9.09 -13.00
N LYS A 94 13.07 9.35 -12.82
CA LYS A 94 14.06 9.48 -13.90
C LYS A 94 14.21 8.22 -14.75
N LYS A 95 13.95 7.05 -14.18
CA LYS A 95 13.95 5.76 -14.87
C LYS A 95 12.70 4.97 -14.47
N PRO A 96 11.89 4.49 -15.42
CA PRO A 96 10.74 3.67 -15.10
C PRO A 96 11.21 2.32 -14.53
N ILE A 97 10.73 1.98 -13.33
CA ILE A 97 11.00 0.68 -12.67
C ILE A 97 10.28 -0.45 -13.41
N GLY A 98 9.17 -0.13 -14.07
CA GLY A 98 8.30 -1.05 -14.80
C GLY A 98 7.16 -0.30 -15.49
N ILE A 99 6.29 -1.04 -16.15
CA ILE A 99 5.03 -0.50 -16.70
C ILE A 99 4.05 -0.35 -15.53
N PHE A 100 3.67 0.89 -15.22
CA PHE A 100 2.67 1.16 -14.19
C PHE A 100 1.26 0.97 -14.74
N HIS A 101 0.46 0.19 -14.02
CA HIS A 101 -0.97 0.04 -14.26
C HIS A 101 -1.73 0.53 -13.03
N GLU A 102 -2.49 1.61 -13.18
CA GLU A 102 -3.37 2.13 -12.13
C GLU A 102 -4.47 1.10 -11.83
N LEU A 103 -4.62 0.74 -10.55
CA LEU A 103 -5.68 -0.16 -10.08
C LEU A 103 -6.82 0.63 -9.44
N ALA A 104 -6.50 1.68 -8.70
CA ALA A 104 -7.47 2.50 -8.00
C ALA A 104 -6.92 3.88 -7.65
N ARG A 105 -7.83 4.84 -7.51
CA ARG A 105 -7.58 6.12 -6.84
C ARG A 105 -8.18 6.04 -5.45
N THR A 106 -7.33 6.05 -4.45
CA THR A 106 -7.72 5.77 -3.06
C THR A 106 -7.67 7.04 -2.23
N PRO A 107 -8.61 7.24 -1.27
CA PRO A 107 -8.54 8.36 -0.37
C PRO A 107 -7.37 8.20 0.62
N LEU A 108 -6.86 9.33 1.09
CA LEU A 108 -6.09 9.40 2.33
C LEU A 108 -7.04 9.19 3.50
N VAL A 109 -6.70 8.31 4.44
CA VAL A 109 -7.52 8.04 5.63
C VAL A 109 -6.74 8.29 6.91
N CYS A 110 -7.46 8.76 7.94
CA CYS A 110 -6.99 8.77 9.32
C CYS A 110 -7.26 7.40 9.94
N VAL A 111 -6.20 6.70 10.32
CA VAL A 111 -6.26 5.42 11.02
C VAL A 111 -6.04 5.68 12.49
N CYS A 112 -6.99 5.28 13.32
CA CYS A 112 -6.97 5.49 14.77
C CYS A 112 -7.61 4.29 15.49
N SER A 113 -7.40 4.18 16.81
CA SER A 113 -8.09 3.18 17.62
C SER A 113 -9.58 3.49 17.75
N THR A 114 -10.39 2.49 18.12
CA THR A 114 -11.85 2.65 18.26
C THR A 114 -12.27 3.62 19.37
N GLY A 115 -11.39 3.86 20.35
CA GLY A 115 -11.61 4.84 21.43
C GLY A 115 -11.09 6.25 21.11
N HIS A 116 -10.47 6.46 19.95
CA HIS A 116 -9.93 7.76 19.57
C HIS A 116 -11.06 8.78 19.28
N PRO A 117 -10.89 10.08 19.56
CA PRO A 117 -11.88 11.12 19.22
C PRO A 117 -12.28 11.20 17.74
N TYR A 118 -11.46 10.63 16.86
CA TYR A 118 -11.72 10.57 15.42
C TYR A 118 -12.46 9.31 14.98
N ALA A 119 -12.64 8.33 15.87
CA ALA A 119 -13.33 7.10 15.55
C ALA A 119 -14.78 7.40 15.11
N GLY A 120 -15.20 6.79 14.00
CA GLY A 120 -16.54 6.97 13.43
C GLY A 120 -16.75 8.27 12.63
N ARG A 121 -15.77 9.19 12.60
CA ARG A 121 -15.83 10.37 11.72
C ARG A 121 -15.67 9.93 10.27
N THR A 122 -16.55 10.41 9.39
CA THR A 122 -16.50 10.11 7.95
C THR A 122 -15.58 11.06 7.18
N CYS A 123 -15.30 12.24 7.74
CA CYS A 123 -14.38 13.23 7.20
C CYS A 123 -13.68 13.99 8.35
N LEU A 124 -12.45 14.42 8.07
CA LEU A 124 -11.63 15.25 8.95
C LEU A 124 -10.94 16.30 8.09
N ASN A 125 -10.95 17.55 8.55
CA ASN A 125 -10.07 18.57 8.03
C ASN A 125 -8.68 18.42 8.67
N VAL A 126 -7.63 18.74 7.91
CA VAL A 126 -6.25 18.79 8.38
C VAL A 126 -6.11 19.63 9.65
N ASP A 127 -6.85 20.75 9.76
CA ASP A 127 -6.79 21.62 10.93
C ASP A 127 -7.42 20.99 12.19
N GLU A 128 -8.30 19.99 12.03
CA GLU A 128 -8.90 19.24 13.14
C GLU A 128 -7.96 18.16 13.69
N LEU A 129 -6.89 17.82 12.96
CA LEU A 129 -5.90 16.82 13.35
C LEU A 129 -4.96 17.38 14.42
N LYS A 130 -5.00 16.80 15.62
CA LYS A 130 -4.33 17.25 16.85
C LYS A 130 -3.94 16.04 17.70
N GLY A 131 -2.95 16.25 18.57
CA GLY A 131 -2.45 15.24 19.49
C GLY A 131 -1.48 14.25 18.84
N PRO A 132 -1.18 13.14 19.55
CA PRO A 132 -0.12 12.21 19.17
C PRO A 132 -0.29 11.56 17.80
N MET A 133 0.79 11.54 17.03
CA MET A 133 0.82 11.05 15.66
C MET A 133 1.94 10.03 15.46
N VAL A 134 1.61 8.93 14.77
CA VAL A 134 2.55 7.91 14.33
C VAL A 134 2.90 8.14 12.87
N LEU A 135 4.17 8.44 12.62
CA LEU A 135 4.76 8.80 11.34
C LEU A 135 5.50 7.61 10.74
N GLY A 136 5.25 7.36 9.46
CA GLY A 136 5.93 6.30 8.72
C GLY A 136 7.24 6.77 8.10
N GLU A 137 8.14 5.82 7.82
CA GLU A 137 9.37 6.05 7.06
C GLU A 137 9.08 6.77 5.72
N PRO A 138 9.58 8.00 5.50
CA PRO A 138 9.26 8.82 4.33
C PRO A 138 9.45 8.10 2.99
N HIS A 139 10.50 7.30 2.86
CA HIS A 139 10.79 6.59 1.61
C HIS A 139 9.78 5.50 1.25
N ARG A 140 8.96 5.05 2.21
CA ARG A 140 7.95 4.00 1.99
C ARG A 140 6.55 4.56 1.75
N LEU A 141 6.36 5.86 1.93
CA LEU A 141 5.05 6.50 1.81
C LEU A 141 4.83 7.05 0.38
N PRO A 142 3.60 6.99 -0.14
CA PRO A 142 3.24 7.74 -1.32
C PRO A 142 3.50 9.23 -1.10
N PRO A 143 3.93 10.00 -2.12
CA PRO A 143 4.25 11.43 -1.97
C PRO A 143 3.12 12.25 -1.34
N SER A 144 1.86 12.01 -1.72
CA SER A 144 0.70 12.71 -1.16
C SER A 144 0.42 12.38 0.31
N VAL A 145 0.68 11.13 0.72
CA VAL A 145 0.59 10.70 2.12
C VAL A 145 1.71 11.35 2.92
N LEU A 146 2.95 11.30 2.43
CA LEU A 146 4.10 11.93 3.07
C LEU A 146 3.88 13.44 3.27
N GLN A 147 3.44 14.14 2.23
CA GLN A 147 3.16 15.57 2.32
C GLN A 147 2.10 15.88 3.37
N SER A 148 1.07 15.04 3.46
CA SER A 148 0.01 15.19 4.46
C SER A 148 0.54 14.94 5.88
N GLN A 149 1.37 13.91 6.07
CA GLN A 149 2.02 13.63 7.35
C GLN A 149 2.91 14.81 7.79
N ILE A 150 3.78 15.31 6.91
CA ILE A 150 4.65 16.47 7.19
C ILE A 150 3.84 17.71 7.57
N ARG A 151 2.75 17.97 6.83
CA ARG A 151 1.90 19.14 7.09
C ARG A 151 1.30 19.09 8.49
N VAL A 152 0.70 17.96 8.86
CA VAL A 152 0.04 17.79 10.17
C VAL A 152 1.07 17.82 11.29
N SER A 153 2.16 17.06 11.14
CA SER A 153 3.19 16.94 12.17
C SER A 153 3.95 18.24 12.44
N SER A 154 3.98 19.18 11.49
CA SER A 154 4.65 20.47 11.65
C SER A 154 4.10 21.33 12.79
N SER A 155 2.87 21.05 13.21
CA SER A 155 2.18 21.74 14.31
C SER A 155 2.16 20.96 15.63
N CYS A 156 2.67 19.74 15.65
CA CYS A 156 2.70 18.86 16.83
C CYS A 156 3.94 19.12 17.67
N HIS A 157 3.84 18.91 18.99
CA HIS A 157 5.03 18.93 19.84
C HIS A 157 5.90 17.68 19.57
N PRO A 158 7.25 17.76 19.56
CA PRO A 158 8.09 16.60 19.26
C PRO A 158 7.84 15.36 20.14
N SER A 159 7.41 15.55 21.40
CA SER A 159 7.06 14.44 22.30
C SER A 159 5.77 13.71 21.93
N GLU A 160 4.98 14.25 21.01
CA GLU A 160 3.74 13.66 20.51
C GLU A 160 3.97 12.88 19.20
N LEU A 161 5.20 12.89 18.66
CA LEU A 161 5.53 12.27 17.39
C LEU A 161 6.27 10.94 17.60
N PHE A 162 5.72 9.86 17.03
CA PHE A 162 6.33 8.54 17.02
C PHE A 162 6.78 8.19 15.61
N PHE A 163 8.05 7.86 15.42
CA PHE A 163 8.60 7.50 14.11
C PHE A 163 8.81 5.99 14.03
N VAL A 164 8.28 5.37 12.97
CA VAL A 164 8.36 3.92 12.76
C VAL A 164 8.64 3.58 11.29
N ASP A 165 9.17 2.38 11.06
CA ASP A 165 9.78 1.97 9.80
C ASP A 165 8.91 1.08 8.90
N THR A 166 7.82 0.51 9.43
CA THR A 166 6.92 -0.39 8.70
C THR A 166 5.46 -0.04 8.89
N TYR A 167 4.62 -0.46 7.94
CA TYR A 167 3.17 -0.32 8.02
C TYR A 167 2.61 -1.04 9.24
N GLU A 168 3.16 -2.22 9.55
CA GLU A 168 2.80 -3.06 10.69
C GLU A 168 3.15 -2.35 12.01
N SER A 169 4.32 -1.71 12.10
CA SER A 169 4.71 -0.90 13.26
C SER A 169 3.76 0.30 13.45
N ILE A 170 3.33 0.98 12.38
CA ILE A 170 2.33 2.05 12.45
C ILE A 170 1.03 1.52 13.07
N LEU A 171 0.51 0.42 12.52
CA LEU A 171 -0.73 -0.17 13.01
C LEU A 171 -0.61 -0.65 14.45
N ALA A 172 0.54 -1.18 14.87
CA ALA A 172 0.76 -1.61 16.25
C ALA A 172 0.61 -0.45 17.25
N LEU A 173 1.27 0.68 17.01
CA LEU A 173 1.19 1.84 17.90
C LEU A 173 -0.19 2.50 17.88
N VAL A 174 -0.81 2.59 16.70
CA VAL A 174 -2.18 3.13 16.56
C VAL A 174 -3.18 2.25 17.32
N ARG A 175 -3.09 0.92 17.18
CA ARG A 175 -3.96 -0.03 17.90
C ARG A 175 -3.74 0.02 19.42
N ALA A 176 -2.51 0.28 19.86
CA ALA A 176 -2.20 0.52 21.27
C ALA A 176 -2.77 1.85 21.81
N GLY A 177 -3.32 2.71 20.95
CA GLY A 177 -3.90 3.99 21.33
C GLY A 177 -2.87 5.10 21.55
N LEU A 178 -1.62 4.92 21.10
CA LEU A 178 -0.55 5.90 21.27
C LEU A 178 -0.65 7.09 20.30
N GLY A 179 -1.58 7.06 19.36
CA GLY A 179 -1.84 8.14 18.42
C GLY A 179 -2.65 7.67 17.22
N TYR A 180 -2.79 8.56 16.24
CA TYR A 180 -3.35 8.26 14.92
C TYR A 180 -2.25 8.30 13.85
N SER A 181 -2.56 7.80 12.65
CA SER A 181 -1.69 7.96 11.48
C SER A 181 -2.50 8.28 10.23
N LEU A 182 -1.85 8.87 9.23
CA LEU A 182 -2.43 9.11 7.92
C LEU A 182 -1.86 8.09 6.93
N LEU A 183 -2.73 7.29 6.31
CA LEU A 183 -2.34 6.17 5.45
C LEU A 183 -3.21 6.12 4.19
N PRO A 184 -2.73 5.50 3.09
CA PRO A 184 -3.58 5.24 1.94
C PRO A 184 -4.65 4.19 2.31
N PHE A 185 -5.86 4.37 1.78
CA PHE A 185 -6.92 3.39 1.97
C PHE A 185 -6.78 2.21 1.01
N TYR A 186 -6.41 1.04 1.55
CA TYR A 186 -6.45 -0.21 0.81
C TYR A 186 -7.89 -0.74 0.78
N ARG A 187 -8.57 -0.59 -0.34
CA ARG A 187 -9.92 -1.16 -0.50
C ARG A 187 -9.81 -2.67 -0.64
N LEU A 188 -10.10 -3.41 0.44
CA LEU A 188 -10.29 -4.85 0.36
C LEU A 188 -11.37 -5.15 -0.70
N LEU A 189 -10.99 -5.93 -1.71
CA LEU A 189 -11.97 -6.60 -2.57
C LEU A 189 -12.58 -7.71 -1.71
N HIS A 190 -13.79 -7.48 -1.21
CA HIS A 190 -14.49 -8.45 -0.36
C HIS A 190 -14.58 -9.82 -1.05
N SER A 191 -13.90 -10.82 -0.47
CA SER A 191 -14.46 -12.15 -0.22
C SER A 191 -13.43 -13.03 0.50
N ALA A 192 -13.63 -13.27 1.79
CA ALA A 192 -13.15 -14.49 2.44
C ALA A 192 -14.15 -14.89 3.53
N CYS A 193 -14.81 -16.03 3.30
CA CYS A 193 -15.59 -16.75 4.29
C CYS A 193 -14.61 -17.36 5.30
N THR A 194 -14.72 -16.96 6.57
CA THR A 194 -14.05 -17.68 7.66
C THR A 194 -14.91 -18.87 8.03
N THR A 195 -14.58 -20.06 7.53
CA THR A 195 -15.06 -21.29 8.17
C THR A 195 -14.27 -21.46 9.46
N LYS A 196 -14.95 -21.24 10.59
CA LYS A 196 -14.46 -21.63 11.91
C LYS A 196 -14.28 -23.16 11.90
N GLY A 197 -13.06 -23.62 12.21
CA GLY A 197 -12.81 -24.98 12.70
C GLY A 197 -13.00 -25.06 14.20
#